data_AF-E3V044-F1
#
_entry.id   AF-E3V044-F1
#
_cell.length_a   1.000
_cell.length_b   1.000
_cell.length_c   1.000
_cell.angle_alpha   90.00
_cell.angle_beta   90.00
_cell.angle_gamma   90.00
#
_symmetry.space_group_name_H-M   'P 1'
#
loop_
_entity.id
_entity.type
_entity.pdbx_description
1 polymer ?
#
loop_
_entity_poly.entity_id
_entity_poly.type
_entity_poly.pdbx_seq_one_letter_code
_entity_poly.pdbx_strand_id
1 'polypeptide(L)' 'MDDSMTDNHIIPLSILDLSPIAEGKTPRDAFHASLDLAQHAEEWGYQRYWLAEHHNMTGIASAATSVLIGYIASGP' A
#
# COMPACT_ATOMS: atom_id res chain seq x y z
N MET A 1 31.44 -32.24 7.58
CA MET A 1 30.69 -31.12 8.16
C MET A 1 29.79 -30.59 7.07
N ASP A 2 28.50 -30.53 7.36
CA ASP A 2 27.46 -29.99 6.50
C ASP A 2 27.44 -28.46 6.71
N ASP A 3 27.66 -27.70 5.63
CA ASP A 3 27.71 -26.23 5.60
C ASP A 3 26.35 -25.60 5.18
N SER A 4 25.23 -26.34 5.25
CA SER A 4 23.93 -25.95 4.70
C SER A 4 23.03 -25.11 5.61
N MET A 5 23.58 -24.35 6.57
CA MET A 5 22.80 -23.70 7.63
C MET A 5 22.67 -22.18 7.53
N THR A 6 22.78 -21.58 6.34
CA THR A 6 22.11 -20.28 6.05
C THR A 6 21.86 -20.14 4.54
N ASP A 7 20.82 -20.79 4.01
CA ASP A 7 20.16 -20.24 2.83
C ASP A 7 19.63 -18.85 3.23
N ASN A 8 20.28 -17.81 2.73
CA ASN A 8 19.89 -16.42 2.98
C ASN A 8 18.62 -16.14 2.15
N HIS A 9 17.50 -16.77 2.54
CA HIS A 9 16.24 -16.70 1.82
C HIS A 9 15.65 -15.31 2.01
N ILE A 10 15.71 -14.48 0.97
CA ILE A 10 15.08 -13.16 0.99
C ILE A 10 13.57 -13.37 1.09
N ILE A 11 12.99 -13.01 2.23
CA ILE A 11 11.54 -13.02 2.42
C ILE A 11 10.95 -11.83 1.64
N PRO A 12 10.08 -12.04 0.64
CA PRO A 12 9.49 -10.94 -0.11
C PRO A 12 8.64 -10.05 0.80
N LEU A 13 8.84 -8.74 0.71
CA LEU A 13 8.06 -7.75 1.45
C LEU A 13 6.88 -7.26 0.61
N SER A 14 5.81 -6.83 1.26
CA SER A 14 4.60 -6.27 0.63
C SER A 14 4.03 -5.17 1.53
N ILE A 15 3.18 -4.30 0.98
CA ILE A 15 2.54 -3.18 1.69
C ILE A 15 1.05 -3.45 1.84
N LEU A 16 0.52 -3.20 3.03
CA LEU A 16 -0.90 -3.03 3.29
C LEU A 16 -1.16 -1.55 3.58
N ASP A 17 -1.80 -0.87 2.65
CA ASP A 17 -2.23 0.51 2.80
C ASP A 17 -3.69 0.57 3.28
N LEU A 18 -3.93 1.45 4.25
CA LEU A 18 -5.27 1.77 4.74
C LEU A 18 -5.83 3.03 4.07
N SER A 19 -5.01 3.81 3.35
CA SER A 19 -5.34 5.16 2.89
C SER A 19 -5.76 6.07 4.05
N PRO A 20 -4.87 6.31 5.04
CA PRO A 20 -5.18 7.12 6.20
C PRO A 20 -5.33 8.60 5.83
N ILE A 21 -6.34 9.25 6.40
CA ILE A 21 -6.53 10.69 6.31
C ILE A 21 -5.74 11.32 7.46
N ALA A 22 -4.59 11.91 7.12
CA ALA A 22 -3.77 12.62 8.10
C ALA A 22 -4.51 13.83 8.70
N GLU A 23 -4.08 14.27 9.88
CA GLU A 23 -4.68 15.41 10.56
C GLU A 23 -4.65 16.68 9.67
N GLY A 24 -5.79 17.37 9.58
CA GLY A 24 -5.96 18.56 8.74
C GLY A 24 -5.97 18.28 7.23
N LYS A 25 -5.98 17.01 6.80
CA LYS A 25 -6.03 16.60 5.39
C LYS A 25 -7.42 16.11 4.99
N THR A 26 -7.59 15.96 3.69
CA THR A 26 -8.81 15.49 3.05
C THR A 26 -8.64 14.05 2.55
N PRO A 27 -9.74 13.34 2.25
CA PRO A 27 -9.67 12.05 1.55
C PRO A 27 -8.90 12.10 0.23
N ARG A 28 -8.96 13.22 -0.50
CA ARG A 28 -8.19 13.42 -1.73
C ARG A 28 -6.69 13.37 -1.47
N ASP A 29 -6.23 13.99 -0.39
CA ASP A 29 -4.81 13.97 -0.02
C ASP A 29 -4.37 12.53 0.31
N ALA A 30 -5.21 11.76 1.00
CA ALA A 30 -4.95 10.36 1.30
C ALA A 30 -4.82 9.52 0.01
N PHE A 31 -5.67 9.74 -0.99
CA PHE A 31 -5.57 9.04 -2.28
C PHE A 31 -4.29 9.39 -3.04
N HIS A 32 -3.87 10.67 -3.03
CA HIS A 32 -2.60 11.06 -3.62
C HIS A 32 -1.41 10.41 -2.90
N ALA A 33 -1.44 10.34 -1.56
CA ALA A 33 -0.41 9.65 -0.79
C ALA A 33 -0.39 8.14 -1.06
N SER A 34 -1.55 7.49 -1.20
CA SER A 34 -1.64 6.07 -1.58
C SER A 34 -1.05 5.82 -2.98
N LEU A 35 -1.34 6.68 -3.96
CA LEU A 35 -0.76 6.58 -5.30
C LEU A 35 0.77 6.76 -5.26
N ASP A 36 1.25 7.79 -4.59
CA ASP A 36 2.69 8.07 -4.41
C ASP A 36 3.40 6.88 -3.75
N LEU A 37 2.81 6.31 -2.69
CA LEU A 37 3.36 5.13 -2.02
C LEU A 37 3.37 3.91 -2.94
N ALA A 38 2.35 3.71 -3.77
CA ALA A 38 2.29 2.58 -4.69
C ALA A 38 3.39 2.67 -5.78
N GLN A 39 3.64 3.86 -6.31
CA GLN A 39 4.73 4.11 -7.27
C GLN A 39 6.09 3.81 -6.63
N HIS A 40 6.35 4.32 -5.42
CA HIS A 40 7.58 4.03 -4.70
C HIS A 40 7.72 2.55 -4.32
N ALA A 41 6.62 1.87 -3.97
CA ALA A 41 6.64 0.45 -3.64
C ALA A 41 7.10 -0.40 -4.83
N GLU A 42 6.70 -0.04 -6.04
CA GLU A 42 7.19 -0.66 -7.28
C GLU A 42 8.69 -0.42 -7.49
N GLU A 43 9.14 0.83 -7.38
CA GLU A 43 10.56 1.19 -7.51
C GLU A 43 11.46 0.50 -6.48
N TRP A 44 10.95 0.32 -5.25
CA TRP A 44 11.67 -0.33 -4.15
C TRP A 44 11.60 -1.86 -4.19
N GLY A 45 10.85 -2.45 -5.12
CA GLY A 45 10.78 -3.90 -5.31
C GLY A 45 9.89 -4.65 -4.31
N TYR A 46 8.85 -4.00 -3.77
CA TYR A 46 7.84 -4.69 -2.98
C TYR A 46 7.01 -5.64 -3.87
N GLN A 47 6.71 -6.83 -3.36
CA GLN A 47 6.05 -7.90 -4.12
C GLN A 47 4.57 -7.63 -4.39
N ARG A 48 3.87 -7.04 -3.43
CA ARG A 48 2.43 -6.75 -3.54
C ARG A 48 2.12 -5.44 -2.82
N TYR A 49 1.10 -4.76 -3.34
CA TYR A 49 0.45 -3.63 -2.71
C TYR A 49 -1.03 -3.97 -2.50
N TRP A 50 -1.49 -3.92 -1.26
CA TRP A 50 -2.88 -4.20 -0.87
C TRP A 50 -3.53 -2.96 -0.28
N LEU A 51 -4.83 -2.81 -0.54
CA LEU A 51 -5.67 -1.83 0.12
C LEU A 51 -6.65 -2.53 1.07
N ALA A 52 -6.76 -2.01 2.29
CA ALA A 52 -7.80 -2.44 3.23
C ALA A 52 -9.14 -1.79 2.90
N GLU A 53 -10.26 -2.41 3.29
CA GLU A 53 -11.59 -1.81 3.23
C GLU A 53 -12.08 -1.40 4.62
N HIS A 54 -12.52 -0.17 4.80
CA HIS A 54 -13.10 0.30 6.06
C HIS A 54 -14.33 1.19 5.85
N HIS A 55 -15.36 0.94 6.64
CA HIS A 55 -16.60 1.72 6.66
C HIS A 55 -16.75 2.41 8.01
N ASN A 56 -17.38 3.60 8.00
CA ASN A 56 -17.70 4.37 9.21
C ASN A 56 -16.49 4.75 10.08
N MET A 57 -15.30 4.83 9.48
CA MET A 57 -14.05 5.29 10.10
C MET A 57 -13.60 6.58 9.43
N THR A 58 -13.85 7.73 10.06
CA THR A 58 -13.57 9.06 9.47
C THR A 58 -12.09 9.31 9.15
N GLY A 59 -11.17 8.57 9.78
CA GLY A 59 -9.73 8.67 9.52
C GLY A 59 -9.21 7.77 8.39
N ILE A 60 -10.07 7.00 7.72
CA ILE A 60 -9.68 6.00 6.70
C ILE A 60 -10.49 6.24 5.43
N ALA A 61 -9.81 6.47 4.31
CA ALA A 61 -10.46 6.87 3.05
C ALA A 61 -10.92 5.69 2.18
N SER A 62 -10.52 4.45 2.50
CA SER A 62 -10.67 3.26 1.65
C SER A 62 -12.02 2.51 1.81
N ALA A 63 -13.15 3.22 1.70
CA ALA A 63 -14.48 2.57 1.79
C ALA A 63 -14.94 1.88 0.49
N ALA A 64 -14.37 2.26 -0.66
CA ALA A 64 -14.68 1.69 -1.97
C ALA A 64 -13.39 1.13 -2.61
N THR A 65 -12.90 0.02 -2.06
CA THR A 65 -11.56 -0.53 -2.35
C THR A 65 -11.28 -0.73 -3.82
N SER A 66 -12.23 -1.31 -4.58
CA SER A 66 -12.07 -1.57 -6.01
C SER A 66 -11.91 -0.29 -6.85
N VAL A 67 -12.59 0.79 -6.46
CA VAL A 67 -12.48 2.10 -7.12
C VAL A 67 -11.12 2.72 -6.85
N LEU A 68 -10.66 2.66 -5.60
CA LEU A 68 -9.35 3.21 -5.24
C LEU A 68 -8.19 2.43 -5.89
N ILE A 69 -8.30 1.10 -6.00
CA ILE A 69 -7.35 0.29 -6.78
C ILE A 69 -7.32 0.76 -8.23
N GLY A 70 -8.48 1.00 -8.86
CA GLY A 70 -8.56 1.51 -10.22
C GLY A 70 -7.89 2.88 -10.38
N TYR A 71 -8.08 3.78 -9.42
CA TYR A 71 -7.40 5.08 -9.39
C TYR A 71 -5.87 4.92 -9.31
N ILE A 72 -5.36 4.12 -8.36
CA ILE A 72 -3.92 3.90 -8.17
C ILE A 72 -3.30 3.25 -9.41
N ALA A 73 -3.92 2.22 -9.96
CA ALA A 73 -3.41 1.52 -11.14
C ALA A 73 -3.46 2.36 -12.44
N SER A 74 -4.19 3.48 -12.44
CA SER A 74 -4.26 4.44 -13.56
C SER A 74 -3.29 5.61 -13.43
N GLY A 75 -2.52 5.67 -12.34
CA GLY A 75 -1.51 6.70 -12.13
C GLY A 75 -0.42 6.69 -13.20
N PRO A 76 0.22 7.85 -13.47
CA PRO A 76 1.28 7.99 -14.46
C PRO A 76 2.57 7.27 -14.06
#